data_AF-A0A7J8BE53-F1
#
_entry.id   AF-A0A7J8BE53-F1
#
_cell.length_a   1.000
_cell.length_b   1.000
_cell.length_c   1.000
_cell.angle_alpha   90.00
_cell.angle_beta   90.00
_cell.angle_gamma   90.00
#
_symmetry.space_group_name_H-M   'P 1'
#
loop_
_entity.id
_entity.type
_entity.pdbx_description
1 polymer ?
#
loop_
_entity_poly.entity_id
_entity_poly.type
_entity_poly.pdbx_seq_one_letter_code
_entity_poly.pdbx_strand_id
1 'polypeptide(L)'
;MPGWLSIPSLCLLLLPWAFTIFHKALGDPAPHRGPHYLLPPIHEVIHSRRGATATLPCVLGTPPPSYKVRWSKVEPGELRETPILITNGLHARGYGALGGRARMRKGHRLDASLVIAGVLLEDEGRYRCELIDGIEDESVTLTLLLEGVVFPYQPSRGRYQFNYYEAKQACEEQDGRLATYTQLYQAWTEGLDWCNAGWLLEGSVRYPVLTARAPCGGHGRPGIRSYGPRDRKRDRYDAFCFTSALAGQVFFVPGRLTLSEAHAACRRRGAVVAKVGHLYAAWKFSRLDQCDGGWLADGSVRFPITAPRPRCGGLPDPGVRSFGFPQPQQAAYGAYCYSE
;
A
#
# COMPACT_ATOMS: atom_id res chain seq x y z
N MET A 1 20.17 66.89 58.20
CA MET A 1 19.72 67.72 57.06
C MET A 1 18.82 66.87 56.18
N PRO A 2 17.56 67.27 55.95
CA PRO A 2 16.56 66.41 55.32
C PRO A 2 16.53 66.57 53.80
N GLY A 3 16.07 65.53 53.11
CA GLY A 3 15.66 65.56 51.71
C GLY A 3 14.69 64.41 51.47
N TRP A 4 13.42 64.74 51.33
CA TRP A 4 12.27 63.83 51.15
C TRP A 4 12.04 63.45 49.67
N LEU A 5 11.09 62.51 49.49
CA LEU A 5 10.26 62.15 48.31
C LEU A 5 10.77 60.91 47.56
N SER A 6 9.98 59.90 47.15
CA SER A 6 8.56 59.52 47.33
C SER A 6 8.42 58.05 46.87
N ILE A 7 7.45 57.31 47.42
CA ILE A 7 7.02 55.94 46.98
C ILE A 7 6.06 56.08 45.78
N PRO A 8 5.85 55.05 44.91
CA PRO A 8 4.83 54.04 45.23
C PRO A 8 5.13 52.59 44.77
N SER A 9 4.62 51.67 45.60
CA SER A 9 4.12 50.29 45.36
C SER A 9 4.52 49.50 44.11
N LEU A 10 5.04 48.29 44.34
CA LEU A 10 4.64 47.11 43.58
C LEU A 10 4.66 45.85 44.46
N CYS A 11 3.49 45.20 44.58
CA CYS A 11 3.29 43.89 45.19
C CYS A 11 4.02 42.81 44.40
N LEU A 12 4.77 41.94 45.10
CA LEU A 12 5.16 40.62 44.62
C LEU A 12 4.76 39.58 45.68
N LEU A 13 3.62 38.94 45.45
CA LEU A 13 3.21 37.73 46.16
C LEU A 13 3.84 36.52 45.46
N LEU A 14 4.63 35.78 46.24
CA LEU A 14 5.13 34.45 45.95
C LEU A 14 3.97 33.44 45.93
N LEU A 15 3.84 32.64 44.88
CA LEU A 15 3.03 31.42 44.89
C LEU A 15 3.95 30.21 44.59
N PRO A 16 3.89 29.14 45.41
CA PRO A 16 4.70 27.96 45.23
C PRO A 16 4.15 27.08 44.11
N TRP A 17 5.06 26.43 43.38
CA TRP A 17 4.76 25.46 42.33
C TRP A 17 3.99 24.25 42.89
N ALA A 18 2.73 24.11 42.50
CA ALA A 18 2.01 22.85 42.61
C ALA A 18 2.33 21.99 41.38
N PHE A 19 3.11 20.93 41.58
CA PHE A 19 3.24 19.85 40.60
C PHE A 19 1.87 19.17 40.44
N THR A 20 1.23 19.40 39.30
CA THR A 20 0.07 18.60 38.88
C THR A 20 0.57 17.41 38.07
N ILE A 21 0.52 16.23 38.68
CA ILE A 21 0.68 14.96 37.98
C ILE A 21 -0.57 14.80 37.10
N PHE A 22 -0.44 15.03 35.80
CA PHE A 22 -1.46 14.67 34.83
C PHE A 22 -1.49 13.14 34.69
N HIS A 23 -2.24 12.46 35.55
CA HIS A 23 -2.73 11.12 35.22
C HIS A 23 -3.75 11.27 34.10
N LYS A 24 -3.29 11.00 32.87
CA LYS A 24 -4.15 10.81 31.72
C LYS A 24 -4.99 9.56 31.99
N ALA A 25 -6.19 9.76 32.52
CA ALA A 25 -7.20 8.72 32.62
C ALA A 25 -7.46 8.22 31.19
N LEU A 26 -7.01 7.00 30.90
CA LEU A 26 -7.53 6.22 29.79
C LEU A 26 -8.99 5.95 30.17
N GLY A 27 -9.90 6.79 29.66
CA GLY A 27 -11.32 6.56 29.85
C GLY A 27 -11.68 5.25 29.19
N ASP A 28 -12.03 4.25 30.00
CA ASP A 28 -12.80 3.11 29.50
C ASP A 28 -14.04 3.67 28.79
N PRO A 29 -14.35 3.22 27.56
CA PRO A 29 -15.61 3.58 26.93
C PRO A 29 -16.75 3.16 27.85
N ALA A 30 -17.67 4.08 28.13
CA ALA A 30 -18.82 3.81 28.98
C ALA A 30 -19.57 2.55 28.47
N PRO A 31 -20.00 1.64 29.37
CA PRO A 31 -20.73 0.45 28.93
C PRO A 31 -22.05 0.88 28.29
N HIS A 32 -22.16 0.70 26.97
CA HIS A 32 -23.40 0.88 26.23
C HIS A 32 -24.46 -0.05 26.83
N ARG A 33 -25.56 0.52 27.33
CA ARG A 33 -26.67 -0.21 27.99
C ARG A 33 -27.66 -0.84 27.00
N GLY A 34 -27.28 -0.97 25.73
CA GLY A 34 -28.07 -1.60 24.67
C GLY A 34 -27.62 -3.04 24.39
N PRO A 35 -28.47 -3.87 23.77
CA PRO A 35 -28.06 -5.19 23.27
C PRO A 35 -26.99 -5.04 22.18
N HIS A 36 -25.79 -5.59 22.41
CA HIS A 36 -24.75 -5.66 21.38
C HIS A 36 -25.20 -6.61 20.26
N TYR A 37 -25.60 -6.03 19.13
CA TYR A 37 -26.11 -6.75 17.98
C TYR A 37 -24.99 -7.28 17.10
N LEU A 38 -23.83 -6.61 17.06
CA LEU A 38 -22.63 -7.08 16.38
C LEU A 38 -21.58 -7.60 17.36
N LEU A 39 -21.03 -8.77 17.04
CA LEU A 39 -19.87 -9.30 17.77
C LEU A 39 -18.59 -8.61 17.29
N PRO A 40 -17.66 -8.27 18.21
CA PRO A 40 -16.36 -7.74 17.82
C PRO A 40 -15.59 -8.79 17.00
N PRO A 41 -14.89 -8.38 15.93
CA PRO A 41 -14.13 -9.31 15.12
C PRO A 41 -12.91 -9.82 15.88
N ILE A 42 -12.59 -11.10 15.72
CA ILE A 42 -11.35 -11.69 16.29
C ILE A 42 -10.11 -11.03 15.65
N HIS A 43 -10.20 -10.69 14.38
CA HIS A 43 -9.16 -10.01 13.61
C HIS A 43 -9.75 -8.82 12.86
N GLU A 44 -9.28 -7.62 13.19
CA GLU A 44 -9.67 -6.39 12.48
C GLU A 44 -8.95 -6.22 11.13
N VAL A 45 -7.81 -6.90 10.97
CA VAL A 45 -6.98 -6.86 9.77
C VAL A 45 -7.04 -8.22 9.07
N ILE A 46 -7.50 -8.22 7.83
CA ILE A 46 -7.59 -9.40 6.98
C ILE A 46 -6.51 -9.32 5.91
N HIS A 47 -5.59 -10.27 5.91
CA HIS A 47 -4.56 -10.39 4.88
C HIS A 47 -5.08 -11.19 3.70
N SER A 48 -4.79 -10.74 2.48
CA SER A 48 -5.13 -11.44 1.25
C SER A 48 -4.08 -11.19 0.18
N ARG A 49 -4.26 -11.80 -0.99
CA ARG A 49 -3.42 -11.61 -2.17
C ARG A 49 -4.28 -11.38 -3.40
N ARG A 50 -3.71 -10.78 -4.44
CA ARG A 50 -4.41 -10.58 -5.72
C ARG A 50 -4.93 -11.91 -6.26
N GLY A 51 -6.17 -11.88 -6.78
CA GLY A 51 -6.87 -13.04 -7.33
C GLY A 51 -7.48 -13.98 -6.27
N ALA A 52 -7.13 -13.86 -4.99
CA ALA A 52 -7.71 -14.69 -3.94
C ALA A 52 -9.15 -14.30 -3.60
N THR A 53 -9.84 -15.17 -2.87
CA THR A 53 -11.12 -14.85 -2.24
C THR A 53 -10.87 -14.41 -0.80
N ALA A 54 -11.30 -13.19 -0.45
CA ALA A 54 -11.21 -12.66 0.91
C ALA A 54 -12.57 -12.75 1.62
N THR A 55 -12.57 -13.07 2.91
CA THR A 55 -13.77 -13.02 3.76
C THR A 55 -13.56 -11.99 4.86
N LEU A 56 -14.43 -10.99 4.90
CA LEU A 56 -14.47 -9.95 5.93
C LEU A 56 -15.51 -10.34 6.99
N PRO A 57 -15.11 -10.71 8.21
CA PRO A 57 -16.03 -11.26 9.20
C PRO A 57 -16.99 -10.20 9.75
N CYS A 58 -18.28 -10.52 9.75
CA CYS A 58 -19.28 -9.75 10.50
C CYS A 58 -20.32 -10.73 11.02
N VAL A 59 -20.48 -10.79 12.34
CA VAL A 59 -21.32 -11.80 13.00
C VAL A 59 -22.30 -11.10 13.91
N LEU A 60 -23.57 -11.46 13.79
CA LEU A 60 -24.62 -10.95 14.63
C LEU A 60 -24.59 -11.69 15.98
N GLY A 61 -24.58 -10.97 17.10
CA GLY A 61 -24.73 -11.53 18.43
C GLY A 61 -26.17 -11.91 18.70
N THR A 62 -27.05 -10.90 18.69
CA THR A 62 -28.51 -11.07 18.78
C THR A 62 -29.16 -10.34 17.61
N PRO A 63 -29.78 -11.02 16.63
CA PRO A 63 -30.36 -10.32 15.49
C PRO A 63 -31.67 -9.62 15.91
N PRO A 64 -31.88 -8.33 15.59
CA PRO A 64 -33.15 -7.66 15.82
C PRO A 64 -34.30 -8.28 15.00
N PRO A 65 -35.58 -8.05 15.36
CA PRO A 65 -36.73 -8.58 14.60
C PRO A 65 -36.77 -8.14 13.14
N SER A 66 -36.33 -6.92 12.85
CA SER A 66 -36.18 -6.37 11.50
C SER A 66 -34.89 -5.59 11.43
N TYR A 67 -33.98 -6.00 10.54
CA TYR A 67 -32.71 -5.34 10.36
C TYR A 67 -32.25 -5.42 8.91
N LYS A 68 -31.30 -4.56 8.55
CA LYS A 68 -30.50 -4.67 7.34
C LYS A 68 -29.03 -4.66 7.71
N VAL A 69 -28.21 -5.39 6.97
CA VAL A 69 -26.77 -5.26 7.04
C VAL A 69 -26.29 -4.57 5.77
N ARG A 70 -25.52 -3.50 5.95
CA ARG A 70 -24.87 -2.73 4.89
C ARG A 70 -23.37 -2.93 4.98
N TRP A 71 -22.79 -3.40 3.89
CA TRP A 71 -21.36 -3.39 3.67
C TRP A 71 -20.97 -2.22 2.78
N SER A 72 -19.95 -1.47 3.20
CA SER A 72 -19.40 -0.35 2.46
C SER A 72 -17.87 -0.37 2.47
N LYS A 73 -17.27 0.23 1.44
CA LYS A 73 -15.85 0.60 1.43
C LYS A 73 -15.73 2.02 1.94
N VAL A 74 -14.87 2.22 2.94
CA VAL A 74 -14.65 3.51 3.59
C VAL A 74 -13.46 4.19 2.92
N GLU A 75 -13.68 5.36 2.33
CA GLU A 75 -12.61 6.14 1.71
C GLU A 75 -11.68 6.76 2.79
N PRO A 76 -10.39 7.01 2.47
CA PRO A 76 -9.49 7.70 3.37
C PRO A 76 -10.07 9.08 3.76
N GLY A 77 -10.27 9.31 5.06
CA GLY A 77 -10.83 10.56 5.59
C GLY A 77 -12.32 10.52 5.97
N GLU A 78 -12.96 9.34 5.96
CA GLU A 78 -14.29 9.02 6.55
C GLU A 78 -15.52 9.76 6.01
N LEU A 79 -15.36 10.84 5.24
CA LEU A 79 -16.47 11.63 4.74
C LEU A 79 -17.28 10.91 3.63
N ARG A 80 -16.79 9.78 3.10
CA ARG A 80 -17.44 9.08 1.99
C ARG A 80 -17.34 7.56 2.13
N GLU A 81 -18.50 6.91 2.01
CA GLU A 81 -18.64 5.48 1.91
C GLU A 81 -19.24 5.08 0.57
N THR A 82 -18.67 4.05 -0.05
CA THR A 82 -19.22 3.45 -1.25
C THR A 82 -19.92 2.15 -0.87
N PRO A 83 -21.25 2.03 -1.00
CA PRO A 83 -21.95 0.80 -0.68
C PRO A 83 -21.50 -0.33 -1.62
N ILE A 84 -21.31 -1.52 -1.05
CA ILE A 84 -20.89 -2.74 -1.75
C ILE A 84 -22.04 -3.73 -1.81
N LEU A 85 -22.71 -3.96 -0.68
CA LEU A 85 -23.77 -4.95 -0.56
C LEU A 85 -24.72 -4.57 0.56
N ILE A 86 -26.03 -4.70 0.32
CA ILE A 86 -27.05 -4.56 1.36
C ILE A 86 -27.90 -5.83 1.40
N THR A 87 -28.15 -6.36 2.60
CA THR A 87 -28.95 -7.56 2.82
C THR A 87 -29.98 -7.37 3.94
N ASN A 88 -31.13 -8.01 3.83
CA ASN A 88 -32.12 -8.13 4.90
C ASN A 88 -32.15 -9.54 5.53
N GLY A 89 -31.09 -10.32 5.34
CA GLY A 89 -30.98 -11.71 5.80
C GLY A 89 -31.53 -12.74 4.80
N LEU A 90 -32.49 -12.37 3.95
CA LEU A 90 -33.07 -13.25 2.92
C LEU A 90 -32.54 -12.94 1.53
N HIS A 91 -32.48 -11.66 1.18
CA HIS A 91 -32.05 -11.16 -0.11
C HIS A 91 -30.87 -10.22 0.06
N ALA A 92 -29.88 -10.36 -0.82
CA ALA A 92 -28.72 -9.48 -0.88
C ALA A 92 -28.64 -8.81 -2.24
N ARG A 93 -28.33 -7.52 -2.26
CA ARG A 93 -28.13 -6.73 -3.48
C ARG A 93 -26.73 -6.12 -3.47
N GLY A 94 -25.98 -6.34 -4.54
CA GLY A 94 -24.66 -5.75 -4.77
C GLY A 94 -24.72 -4.35 -5.38
N TYR A 95 -23.72 -3.52 -5.08
CA TYR A 95 -23.58 -2.13 -5.50
C TYR A 95 -22.12 -1.80 -5.86
N GLY A 96 -21.93 -0.81 -6.73
CA GLY A 96 -20.60 -0.34 -7.12
C GLY A 96 -19.75 -1.39 -7.86
N ALA A 97 -18.45 -1.11 -7.99
CA ALA A 97 -17.50 -1.97 -8.70
C ALA A 97 -17.28 -3.33 -8.02
N LEU A 98 -17.40 -3.39 -6.69
CA LEU A 98 -17.25 -4.62 -5.92
C LEU A 98 -18.52 -5.50 -5.93
N GLY A 99 -19.70 -4.92 -6.18
CA GLY A 99 -20.98 -5.62 -6.04
C GLY A 99 -21.12 -6.90 -6.86
N GLY A 100 -20.52 -6.96 -8.07
CA GLY A 100 -20.54 -8.15 -8.91
C GLY A 100 -19.63 -9.29 -8.43
N ARG A 101 -18.65 -8.99 -7.57
CA ARG A 101 -17.70 -9.95 -6.98
C ARG A 101 -17.95 -10.21 -5.50
N ALA A 102 -18.88 -9.47 -4.90
CA ALA A 102 -19.21 -9.52 -3.49
C ALA A 102 -20.47 -10.34 -3.23
N ARG A 103 -20.45 -11.17 -2.18
CA ARG A 103 -21.61 -11.94 -1.74
C ARG A 103 -21.58 -12.14 -0.23
N MET A 104 -22.74 -12.40 0.35
CA MET A 104 -22.83 -12.84 1.74
C MET A 104 -22.26 -14.24 1.90
N ARG A 105 -21.50 -14.47 2.97
CA ARG A 105 -21.15 -15.82 3.43
C ARG A 105 -22.41 -16.48 4.00
N LYS A 106 -22.61 -17.77 3.70
CA LYS A 106 -23.73 -18.58 4.24
C LYS A 106 -23.20 -19.61 5.25
N GLY A 107 -22.47 -19.17 6.27
CA GLY A 107 -21.92 -20.06 7.30
C GLY A 107 -22.97 -20.54 8.29
N HIS A 108 -23.79 -19.61 8.82
CA HIS A 108 -24.93 -19.87 9.70
C HIS A 108 -25.88 -18.66 9.71
N ARG A 109 -27.02 -18.76 10.39
CA ARG A 109 -28.07 -17.71 10.43
C ARG A 109 -27.63 -16.33 10.94
N LEU A 110 -26.50 -16.26 11.65
CA LEU A 110 -25.95 -15.01 12.23
C LEU A 110 -24.72 -14.53 11.45
N ASP A 111 -24.31 -15.24 10.41
CA ASP A 111 -23.15 -14.89 9.60
C ASP A 111 -23.53 -13.82 8.58
N ALA A 112 -23.06 -12.60 8.82
CA ALA A 112 -23.23 -11.46 7.95
C ALA A 112 -21.91 -11.09 7.23
N SER A 113 -20.95 -12.02 7.14
CA SER A 113 -19.63 -11.77 6.57
C SER A 113 -19.69 -11.51 5.06
N LEU A 114 -18.86 -10.59 4.59
CA LEU A 114 -18.71 -10.29 3.16
C LEU A 114 -17.62 -11.18 2.55
N VAL A 115 -17.95 -11.85 1.45
CA VAL A 115 -16.98 -12.59 0.64
C VAL A 115 -16.73 -11.81 -0.65
N ILE A 116 -15.47 -11.46 -0.91
CA ILE A 116 -15.02 -10.79 -2.13
C ILE A 116 -14.21 -11.80 -2.94
N ALA A 117 -14.68 -12.16 -4.13
CA ALA A 117 -13.98 -13.04 -5.05
C ALA A 117 -13.01 -12.25 -5.95
N GLY A 118 -11.88 -12.86 -6.31
CA GLY A 118 -10.93 -12.30 -7.27
C GLY A 118 -10.43 -10.92 -6.84
N VAL A 119 -9.87 -10.81 -5.64
CA VAL A 119 -9.42 -9.54 -5.06
C VAL A 119 -8.43 -8.82 -5.98
N LEU A 120 -8.67 -7.55 -6.27
CA LEU A 120 -7.85 -6.69 -7.12
C LEU A 120 -6.95 -5.78 -6.28
N LEU A 121 -5.99 -5.09 -6.89
CA LEU A 121 -5.05 -4.24 -6.15
C LEU A 121 -5.76 -3.05 -5.49
N GLU A 122 -6.77 -2.51 -6.16
CA GLU A 122 -7.63 -1.43 -5.70
C GLU A 122 -8.62 -1.84 -4.60
N ASP A 123 -8.77 -3.15 -4.34
CA ASP A 123 -9.67 -3.64 -3.31
C ASP A 123 -9.06 -3.49 -1.91
N GLU A 124 -7.75 -3.30 -1.76
CA GLU A 124 -7.15 -2.97 -0.45
C GLU A 124 -7.83 -1.75 0.19
N GLY A 125 -8.02 -1.78 1.50
CA GLY A 125 -8.55 -0.64 2.25
C GLY A 125 -9.49 -1.04 3.36
N ARG A 126 -10.24 -0.06 3.84
CA ARG A 126 -11.10 -0.18 5.01
C ARG A 126 -12.54 -0.43 4.61
N TYR A 127 -13.20 -1.32 5.33
CA TYR A 127 -14.54 -1.81 5.07
C TYR A 127 -15.38 -1.71 6.34
N ARG A 128 -16.63 -1.32 6.20
CA ARG A 128 -17.57 -1.22 7.31
C ARG A 128 -18.72 -2.18 7.09
N CYS A 129 -19.00 -2.99 8.12
CA CYS A 129 -20.25 -3.72 8.28
C CYS A 129 -21.11 -2.94 9.25
N GLU A 130 -22.27 -2.49 8.81
CA GLU A 130 -23.20 -1.72 9.62
C GLU A 130 -24.55 -2.44 9.67
N LEU A 131 -25.09 -2.57 10.88
CA LEU A 131 -26.42 -3.09 11.14
C LEU A 131 -27.37 -1.91 11.35
N ILE A 132 -28.46 -1.90 10.59
CA ILE A 132 -29.46 -0.83 10.57
C ILE A 132 -30.79 -1.42 11.00
N ASP A 133 -31.30 -1.03 12.17
CA ASP A 133 -32.57 -1.49 12.75
C ASP A 133 -33.62 -0.37 12.96
N GLY A 134 -33.25 0.88 12.63
CA GLY A 134 -34.13 2.04 12.69
C GLY A 134 -34.11 2.80 14.02
N ILE A 135 -33.33 2.35 15.02
CA ILE A 135 -33.18 3.00 16.32
C ILE A 135 -31.70 3.29 16.62
N GLU A 136 -30.81 2.31 16.42
CA GLU A 136 -29.36 2.43 16.66
C GLU A 136 -28.55 1.77 15.52
N ASP A 137 -27.54 2.46 14.99
CA ASP A 137 -26.64 1.90 13.98
C ASP A 137 -25.35 1.39 14.68
N GLU A 138 -25.24 0.06 14.85
CA GLU A 138 -23.99 -0.57 15.26
C GLU A 138 -23.12 -0.87 14.04
N SER A 139 -21.81 -0.64 14.13
CA SER A 139 -20.90 -0.98 13.04
C SER A 139 -19.57 -1.54 13.50
N VAL A 140 -19.04 -2.46 12.69
CA VAL A 140 -17.69 -3.01 12.80
C VAL A 140 -16.90 -2.58 11.58
N THR A 141 -15.66 -2.16 11.81
CA THR A 141 -14.74 -1.75 10.74
C THR A 141 -13.58 -2.72 10.64
N LEU A 142 -13.23 -3.11 9.42
CA LEU A 142 -12.15 -4.04 9.10
C LEU A 142 -11.23 -3.43 8.07
N THR A 143 -9.98 -3.88 8.03
CA THR A 143 -9.00 -3.49 7.01
C THR A 143 -8.57 -4.71 6.22
N LEU A 144 -8.79 -4.69 4.90
CA LEU A 144 -8.21 -5.66 3.98
C LEU A 144 -6.83 -5.15 3.57
N LEU A 145 -5.78 -5.91 3.87
CA LEU A 145 -4.41 -5.65 3.44
C LEU A 145 -3.97 -6.68 2.40
N LEU A 146 -3.30 -6.21 1.34
CA LEU A 146 -2.74 -7.10 0.34
C LEU A 146 -1.28 -7.39 0.64
N GLU A 147 -0.94 -8.67 0.65
CA GLU A 147 0.46 -9.09 0.56
C GLU A 147 1.02 -8.65 -0.79
N GLY A 148 2.14 -7.94 -0.77
CA GLY A 148 2.74 -7.40 -1.97
C GLY A 148 4.17 -6.93 -1.79
N VAL A 149 4.64 -6.21 -2.80
CA VAL A 149 5.98 -5.64 -2.85
C VAL A 149 5.90 -4.23 -3.44
N VAL A 150 6.60 -3.29 -2.79
CA VAL A 150 6.79 -1.94 -3.31
C VAL A 150 8.06 -1.90 -4.14
N PHE A 151 8.00 -1.25 -5.29
CA PHE A 151 9.14 -1.01 -6.15
C PHE A 151 9.22 0.45 -6.61
N PRO A 152 10.42 1.05 -6.61
CA PRO A 152 10.64 2.36 -7.20
C PRO A 152 10.55 2.27 -8.73
N TYR A 153 9.93 3.27 -9.35
CA TYR A 153 9.77 3.36 -10.79
C TYR A 153 10.11 4.76 -11.31
N GLN A 154 10.96 4.80 -12.34
CA GLN A 154 11.39 5.98 -13.08
C GLN A 154 11.35 5.66 -14.59
N PRO A 155 11.03 6.62 -15.47
CA PRO A 155 11.01 6.40 -16.91
C PRO A 155 12.41 6.46 -17.52
N SER A 156 12.51 6.08 -18.79
CA SER A 156 13.77 6.12 -19.58
C SER A 156 14.36 7.51 -19.76
N ARG A 157 13.56 8.58 -19.62
CA ARG A 157 14.02 9.98 -19.70
C ARG A 157 14.68 10.50 -18.43
N GLY A 158 14.88 9.65 -17.42
CA GLY A 158 15.54 10.00 -16.17
C GLY A 158 14.57 10.28 -15.02
N ARG A 159 15.12 10.84 -13.93
CA ARG A 159 14.43 11.05 -12.65
C ARG A 159 13.49 12.25 -12.69
N TYR A 160 12.45 12.19 -11.86
CA TYR A 160 11.52 13.30 -11.58
C TYR A 160 10.74 13.77 -12.79
N GLN A 161 10.23 12.80 -13.54
CA GLN A 161 9.57 13.04 -14.82
C GLN A 161 8.06 12.84 -14.78
N PHE A 162 7.45 12.45 -13.65
CA PHE A 162 6.00 12.22 -13.57
C PHE A 162 5.29 13.22 -12.67
N ASN A 163 4.20 13.81 -13.14
CA ASN A 163 3.17 14.33 -12.23
C ASN A 163 2.39 13.16 -11.57
N TYR A 164 1.48 13.46 -10.64
CA TYR A 164 0.76 12.41 -9.91
C TYR A 164 -0.04 11.46 -10.81
N TYR A 165 -0.72 12.01 -11.83
CA TYR A 165 -1.57 11.23 -12.73
C TYR A 165 -0.74 10.35 -13.67
N GLU A 166 0.36 10.90 -14.19
CA GLU A 166 1.34 10.16 -14.98
C GLU A 166 1.99 9.04 -14.14
N ALA A 167 2.33 9.31 -12.88
CA ALA A 167 2.89 8.31 -11.96
C ALA A 167 1.89 7.18 -11.67
N LYS A 168 0.61 7.51 -11.51
CA LYS A 168 -0.47 6.51 -11.35
C LYS A 168 -0.56 5.60 -12.57
N GLN A 169 -0.65 6.18 -13.76
CA GLN A 169 -0.72 5.45 -15.02
C GLN A 169 0.54 4.60 -15.25
N ALA A 170 1.72 5.16 -14.96
CA ALA A 170 2.99 4.45 -15.08
C ALA A 170 3.04 3.17 -14.22
N CYS A 171 2.52 3.20 -12.99
CA CYS A 171 2.43 2.00 -12.17
C CYS A 171 1.44 0.97 -12.76
N GLU A 172 0.28 1.42 -13.25
CA GLU A 172 -0.72 0.55 -13.91
C GLU A 172 -0.15 -0.15 -15.14
N GLU A 173 0.60 0.59 -15.98
CA GLU A 173 1.29 0.04 -17.15
C GLU A 173 2.31 -1.05 -16.77
N GLN A 174 2.87 -1.00 -15.56
CA GLN A 174 3.85 -1.94 -15.04
C GLN A 174 3.27 -3.06 -14.15
N ASP A 175 1.97 -3.37 -14.25
CA ASP A 175 1.27 -4.38 -13.43
C ASP A 175 1.30 -4.04 -11.93
N GLY A 176 0.99 -2.79 -11.61
CA GLY A 176 0.90 -2.31 -10.24
C GLY A 176 -0.06 -1.14 -10.09
N ARG A 177 -0.05 -0.54 -8.92
CA ARG A 177 -0.68 0.76 -8.61
C ARG A 177 0.28 1.59 -7.80
N LEU A 178 0.01 2.87 -7.58
CA LEU A 178 0.78 3.61 -6.57
C LEU A 178 0.68 2.93 -5.20
N ALA A 179 1.81 2.87 -4.50
CA ALA A 179 1.89 2.36 -3.15
C ALA A 179 1.25 3.34 -2.16
N THR A 180 0.64 2.81 -1.11
CA THR A 180 0.24 3.63 0.05
C THR A 180 1.44 3.94 0.93
N TYR A 181 1.33 4.93 1.82
CA TYR A 181 2.35 5.12 2.85
C TYR A 181 2.63 3.87 3.68
N THR A 182 1.58 3.16 4.11
CA THR A 182 1.73 1.95 4.93
C THR A 182 2.54 0.88 4.19
N GLN A 183 2.28 0.70 2.90
CA GLN A 183 3.05 -0.22 2.06
C GLN A 183 4.50 0.24 1.89
N LEU A 184 4.75 1.53 1.68
CA LEU A 184 6.12 2.08 1.62
C LEU A 184 6.87 1.89 2.94
N TYR A 185 6.18 2.12 4.07
CA TYR A 185 6.72 1.92 5.41
C TYR A 185 7.12 0.46 5.63
N GLN A 186 6.24 -0.49 5.29
CA GLN A 186 6.56 -1.90 5.35
C GLN A 186 7.79 -2.23 4.48
N ALA A 187 7.82 -1.76 3.23
CA ALA A 187 8.96 -2.01 2.35
C ALA A 187 10.28 -1.44 2.89
N TRP A 188 10.24 -0.26 3.52
CA TRP A 188 11.40 0.33 4.19
C TRP A 188 11.86 -0.53 5.37
N THR A 189 10.94 -1.01 6.21
CA THR A 189 11.29 -1.94 7.31
C THR A 189 11.85 -3.27 6.82
N GLU A 190 11.56 -3.64 5.58
CA GLU A 190 12.06 -4.85 4.91
C GLU A 190 13.37 -4.62 4.10
N GLY A 191 13.96 -3.43 4.14
CA GLY A 191 15.26 -3.17 3.51
C GLY A 191 15.24 -2.19 2.33
N LEU A 192 14.10 -1.58 1.97
CA LEU A 192 14.05 -0.61 0.87
C LEU A 192 14.76 0.70 1.24
N ASP A 193 15.89 0.97 0.60
CA ASP A 193 16.60 2.26 0.63
C ASP A 193 16.61 2.89 -0.76
N TRP A 194 15.95 4.04 -0.91
CA TRP A 194 15.83 4.75 -2.19
C TRP A 194 15.89 6.27 -2.02
N CYS A 195 16.88 6.89 -2.66
CA CYS A 195 17.19 8.32 -2.51
C CYS A 195 16.40 9.26 -3.43
N ASN A 196 15.45 8.74 -4.21
CA ASN A 196 14.61 9.59 -5.06
C ASN A 196 13.22 9.72 -4.47
N ALA A 197 12.72 10.95 -4.43
CA ALA A 197 11.33 11.24 -4.08
C ALA A 197 10.36 10.67 -5.12
N GLY A 198 9.31 10.01 -4.66
CA GLY A 198 8.28 9.43 -5.53
C GLY A 198 6.87 9.67 -5.00
N TRP A 199 5.91 9.72 -5.93
CA TRP A 199 4.49 9.80 -5.61
C TRP A 199 3.99 8.52 -4.93
N LEU A 200 3.06 8.70 -4.00
CA LEU A 200 2.26 7.66 -3.34
C LEU A 200 0.78 7.81 -3.67
N LEU A 201 -0.02 6.78 -3.38
CA LEU A 201 -1.43 6.68 -3.76
C LEU A 201 -2.24 7.85 -3.20
N GLU A 202 -2.00 8.25 -1.96
CA GLU A 202 -2.66 9.41 -1.34
C GLU A 202 -2.22 10.76 -1.92
N GLY A 203 -1.31 10.77 -2.89
CA GLY A 203 -0.76 11.97 -3.53
C GLY A 203 0.28 12.70 -2.68
N SER A 204 0.84 12.03 -1.66
CA SER A 204 2.03 12.50 -0.95
C SER A 204 3.29 12.14 -1.74
N VAL A 205 4.38 12.87 -1.50
CA VAL A 205 5.68 12.62 -2.12
C VAL A 205 6.70 12.33 -1.03
N ARG A 206 7.27 11.13 -1.08
CA ARG A 206 8.12 10.59 0.00
C ARG A 206 9.28 9.79 -0.57
N TYR A 207 10.27 9.47 0.26
CA TYR A 207 11.33 8.53 -0.06
C TYR A 207 11.90 7.85 1.19
N PRO A 208 12.14 6.52 1.16
CA PRO A 208 12.68 5.76 2.28
C PRO A 208 14.20 5.78 2.28
N VAL A 209 14.82 6.11 3.41
CA VAL A 209 16.28 6.08 3.59
C VAL A 209 16.63 5.20 4.78
N LEU A 210 17.45 4.17 4.57
CA LEU A 210 18.00 3.34 5.65
C LEU A 210 19.33 3.90 6.15
N THR A 211 20.26 4.23 5.25
CA THR A 211 21.53 4.85 5.65
C THR A 211 21.52 6.33 5.31
N ALA A 212 21.55 7.17 6.35
CA ALA A 212 21.65 8.62 6.19
C ALA A 212 22.94 8.98 5.45
N ARG A 213 22.79 9.75 4.37
CA ARG A 213 23.89 10.15 3.49
C ARG A 213 23.62 11.54 2.93
N ALA A 214 24.67 12.34 2.75
CA ALA A 214 24.54 13.75 2.41
C ALA A 214 23.63 14.03 1.18
N PRO A 215 23.73 13.28 0.07
CA PRO A 215 22.86 13.48 -1.10
C PRO A 215 21.38 13.17 -0.87
N CYS A 216 21.04 12.48 0.21
CA CYS A 216 19.69 11.96 0.51
C CYS A 216 19.09 12.64 1.73
N GLY A 217 19.23 13.96 1.78
CA GLY A 217 18.70 14.81 2.85
C GLY A 217 19.64 14.99 4.05
N GLY A 218 20.95 14.89 3.85
CA GLY A 218 21.94 15.25 4.87
C GLY A 218 22.10 14.23 6.01
N HIS A 219 22.83 14.65 7.03
CA HIS A 219 22.96 13.91 8.29
C HIS A 219 21.60 13.81 8.98
N GLY A 220 21.23 12.62 9.46
CA GLY A 220 19.93 12.40 10.07
C GLY A 220 19.72 10.95 10.46
N ARG A 221 18.53 10.64 11.01
CA ARG A 221 18.14 9.27 11.33
C ARG A 221 17.54 8.57 10.10
N PRO A 222 17.62 7.23 10.03
CA PRO A 222 16.85 6.44 9.07
C PRO A 222 15.35 6.78 9.15
N GLY A 223 14.65 6.70 8.01
CA GLY A 223 13.20 6.92 7.98
C GLY A 223 12.67 7.25 6.60
N ILE A 224 11.35 7.39 6.52
CA ILE A 224 10.66 7.90 5.33
C ILE A 224 10.58 9.41 5.41
N ARG A 225 11.27 10.07 4.48
CA ARG A 225 11.31 11.52 4.38
C ARG A 225 10.15 12.00 3.50
N SER A 226 9.59 13.15 3.86
CA SER A 226 8.43 13.74 3.19
C SER A 226 8.81 15.06 2.56
N TYR A 227 8.31 15.31 1.35
CA TYR A 227 8.42 16.61 0.71
C TYR A 227 7.23 17.53 1.06
N GLY A 228 6.33 17.11 1.96
CA GLY A 228 5.15 17.90 2.34
C GLY A 228 4.08 17.94 1.23
N PRO A 229 3.12 18.87 1.32
CA PRO A 229 2.10 19.06 0.28
C PRO A 229 2.71 19.39 -1.08
N ARG A 230 2.20 18.78 -2.15
CA ARG A 230 2.67 18.96 -3.53
C ARG A 230 1.52 19.14 -4.50
N ASP A 231 1.78 19.90 -5.56
CA ASP A 231 0.81 20.12 -6.64
C ASP A 231 0.78 18.89 -7.55
N ARG A 232 -0.31 18.13 -7.49
CA ARG A 232 -0.50 16.89 -8.26
C ARG A 232 -0.43 17.05 -9.78
N LYS A 233 -0.63 18.27 -10.31
CA LYS A 233 -0.63 18.57 -11.75
C LYS A 233 0.72 19.11 -12.22
N ARG A 234 1.39 19.91 -11.38
CA ARG A 234 2.59 20.68 -11.76
C ARG A 234 3.89 20.07 -11.30
N ASP A 235 3.94 19.57 -10.06
CA ASP A 235 5.17 19.01 -9.51
C ASP A 235 5.50 17.68 -10.18
N ARG A 236 6.79 17.38 -10.32
CA ARG A 236 7.27 16.15 -10.97
C ARG A 236 8.24 15.39 -10.09
N TYR A 237 8.02 14.07 -9.99
CA TYR A 237 8.78 13.13 -9.17
C TYR A 237 8.82 11.74 -9.83
N ASP A 238 9.45 10.76 -9.16
CA ASP A 238 9.37 9.35 -9.54
C ASP A 238 8.04 8.75 -9.01
N ALA A 239 7.88 7.43 -9.05
CA ALA A 239 6.76 6.73 -8.45
C ALA A 239 7.23 5.60 -7.53
N PHE A 240 6.52 5.36 -6.44
CA PHE A 240 6.58 4.09 -5.73
C PHE A 240 5.34 3.27 -6.12
N CYS A 241 5.56 2.19 -6.83
CA CYS A 241 4.51 1.29 -7.27
C CYS A 241 4.40 0.09 -6.32
N PHE A 242 3.22 -0.48 -6.20
CA PHE A 242 2.91 -1.67 -5.44
C PHE A 242 2.28 -2.71 -6.36
N THR A 243 2.72 -3.95 -6.22
CA THR A 243 2.10 -5.12 -6.87
C THR A 243 1.97 -6.27 -5.87
N SER A 244 1.20 -7.29 -6.24
CA SER A 244 0.93 -8.47 -5.43
C SER A 244 1.33 -9.73 -6.20
N ALA A 245 1.06 -10.90 -5.62
CA ALA A 245 1.33 -12.19 -6.26
C ALA A 245 0.78 -12.25 -7.69
N LEU A 246 1.50 -12.95 -8.56
CA LEU A 246 1.13 -13.18 -9.94
C LEU A 246 0.18 -14.37 -10.03
N ALA A 247 -0.72 -14.35 -11.03
CA ALA A 247 -1.45 -15.55 -11.43
C ALA A 247 -0.52 -16.53 -12.17
N GLY A 248 0.36 -16.00 -13.02
CA GLY A 248 1.33 -16.75 -13.80
C GLY A 248 2.75 -16.77 -13.24
N GLN A 249 3.71 -17.04 -14.13
CA GLN A 249 5.13 -17.19 -13.80
C GLN A 249 6.04 -16.30 -14.64
N VAL A 250 7.17 -15.89 -14.05
CA VAL A 250 8.26 -15.21 -14.76
C VAL A 250 9.43 -16.16 -14.90
N PHE A 251 9.97 -16.27 -16.11
CA PHE A 251 11.16 -17.08 -16.40
C PHE A 251 12.16 -16.30 -17.25
N PHE A 252 13.44 -16.68 -17.16
CA PHE A 252 14.53 -16.03 -17.89
C PHE A 252 14.85 -16.78 -19.19
N VAL A 253 15.03 -16.03 -20.27
CA VAL A 253 15.52 -16.53 -21.56
C VAL A 253 16.93 -16.00 -21.76
N PRO A 254 17.97 -16.86 -21.73
CA PRO A 254 19.34 -16.44 -21.91
C PRO A 254 19.62 -16.03 -23.36
N GLY A 255 20.62 -15.18 -23.55
CA GLY A 255 21.08 -14.74 -24.86
C GLY A 255 21.67 -13.34 -24.83
N ARG A 256 22.13 -12.90 -26.00
CA ARG A 256 22.57 -11.52 -26.26
C ARG A 256 21.56 -10.88 -27.20
N LEU A 257 20.41 -10.53 -26.65
CA LEU A 257 19.25 -10.08 -27.41
C LEU A 257 19.19 -8.56 -27.41
N THR A 258 18.76 -7.98 -28.53
CA THR A 258 18.17 -6.64 -28.58
C THR A 258 16.77 -6.66 -27.94
N LEU A 259 16.18 -5.49 -27.66
CA LEU A 259 14.84 -5.41 -27.10
C LEU A 259 13.79 -6.05 -28.03
N SER A 260 13.92 -5.88 -29.34
CA SER A 260 13.01 -6.50 -30.32
C SER A 260 13.13 -8.02 -30.35
N GLU A 261 14.37 -8.54 -30.28
CA GLU A 261 14.63 -9.97 -30.22
C GLU A 261 14.14 -10.59 -28.90
N ALA A 262 14.23 -9.86 -27.78
CA ALA A 262 13.64 -10.27 -26.51
C ALA A 262 12.12 -10.49 -26.64
N HIS A 263 11.41 -9.55 -27.28
CA HIS A 263 9.98 -9.71 -27.56
C HIS A 263 9.69 -10.91 -28.46
N ALA A 264 10.50 -11.15 -29.50
CA ALA A 264 10.35 -12.33 -30.34
C ALA A 264 10.64 -13.64 -29.57
N ALA A 265 11.64 -13.63 -28.69
CA ALA A 265 12.05 -14.79 -27.91
C ALA A 265 11.01 -15.22 -26.86
N CYS A 266 10.34 -14.26 -26.21
CA CYS A 266 9.21 -14.55 -25.33
C CYS A 266 8.00 -15.06 -26.13
N ARG A 267 7.65 -14.40 -27.25
CA ARG A 267 6.51 -14.80 -28.09
C ARG A 267 6.64 -16.23 -28.63
N ARG A 268 7.84 -16.65 -29.05
CA ARG A 268 8.11 -18.03 -29.50
C ARG A 268 7.84 -19.09 -28.41
N ARG A 269 7.73 -18.68 -27.15
CA ARG A 269 7.44 -19.55 -25.99
C ARG A 269 6.04 -19.34 -25.44
N GLY A 270 5.14 -18.69 -26.20
CA GLY A 270 3.79 -18.40 -25.74
C GLY A 270 3.72 -17.38 -24.59
N ALA A 271 4.76 -16.56 -24.43
CA ALA A 271 4.88 -15.59 -23.35
C ALA A 271 5.04 -14.17 -23.90
N VAL A 272 4.85 -13.18 -23.03
CA VAL A 272 5.17 -11.77 -23.30
C VAL A 272 6.42 -11.36 -22.53
N VAL A 273 7.08 -10.27 -22.93
CA VAL A 273 8.17 -9.72 -22.10
C VAL A 273 7.57 -9.26 -20.77
N ALA A 274 8.22 -9.63 -19.66
CA ALA A 274 7.75 -9.31 -18.33
C ALA A 274 7.76 -7.79 -18.09
N LYS A 275 6.75 -7.31 -17.36
CA LYS A 275 6.71 -5.95 -16.83
C LYS A 275 7.57 -5.85 -15.57
N VAL A 276 7.86 -4.63 -15.14
CA VAL A 276 8.62 -4.40 -13.90
C VAL A 276 7.92 -5.00 -12.69
N GLY A 277 6.60 -4.82 -12.56
CA GLY A 277 5.81 -5.42 -11.48
C GLY A 277 5.87 -6.95 -11.50
N HIS A 278 5.82 -7.58 -12.68
CA HIS A 278 6.00 -9.03 -12.80
C HIS A 278 7.34 -9.50 -12.22
N LEU A 279 8.43 -8.80 -12.54
CA LEU A 279 9.76 -9.18 -12.03
C LEU A 279 9.85 -9.05 -10.51
N TYR A 280 9.34 -7.95 -9.94
CA TYR A 280 9.34 -7.74 -8.49
C TYR A 280 8.45 -8.75 -7.75
N ALA A 281 7.27 -9.06 -8.30
CA ALA A 281 6.39 -10.07 -7.73
C ALA A 281 7.03 -11.47 -7.77
N ALA A 282 7.64 -11.85 -8.90
CA ALA A 282 8.35 -13.14 -9.01
C ALA A 282 9.56 -13.22 -8.06
N TRP A 283 10.31 -12.13 -7.89
CA TRP A 283 11.40 -12.04 -6.91
C TRP A 283 10.87 -12.25 -5.47
N LYS A 284 9.80 -11.56 -5.09
CA LYS A 284 9.24 -11.62 -3.72
C LYS A 284 8.57 -12.96 -3.42
N PHE A 285 7.69 -13.43 -4.30
CA PHE A 285 6.77 -14.54 -4.02
C PHE A 285 7.25 -15.88 -4.58
N SER A 286 7.92 -15.87 -5.73
CA SER A 286 8.46 -17.09 -6.37
C SER A 286 9.94 -17.29 -6.07
N ARG A 287 10.56 -16.39 -5.28
CA ARG A 287 11.99 -16.43 -4.92
C ARG A 287 12.90 -16.47 -6.15
N LEU A 288 12.52 -15.78 -7.23
CA LEU A 288 13.29 -15.72 -8.46
C LEU A 288 14.67 -15.08 -8.21
N ASP A 289 15.73 -15.86 -8.42
CA ASP A 289 17.13 -15.44 -8.30
C ASP A 289 17.86 -15.69 -9.62
N GLN A 290 18.19 -14.62 -10.34
CA GLN A 290 18.89 -14.68 -11.62
C GLN A 290 19.89 -13.55 -11.69
N CYS A 291 21.17 -13.89 -11.93
CA CYS A 291 22.26 -12.93 -11.96
C CYS A 291 22.45 -12.20 -13.29
N ASP A 292 21.60 -12.49 -14.26
CA ASP A 292 21.78 -12.01 -15.61
C ASP A 292 20.78 -10.89 -15.89
N GLY A 293 21.30 -9.80 -16.46
CA GLY A 293 20.47 -8.70 -16.95
C GLY A 293 19.55 -9.20 -18.05
N GLY A 294 18.26 -8.90 -17.92
CA GLY A 294 17.25 -9.23 -18.90
C GLY A 294 16.37 -8.03 -19.22
N TRP A 295 15.99 -7.91 -20.48
CA TRP A 295 15.03 -6.91 -20.95
C TRP A 295 13.67 -7.10 -20.28
N LEU A 296 13.06 -5.97 -19.94
CA LEU A 296 11.66 -5.84 -19.52
C LEU A 296 10.86 -5.03 -20.54
N ALA A 297 9.53 -5.09 -20.43
CA ALA A 297 8.61 -4.45 -21.38
C ALA A 297 8.75 -2.91 -21.44
N ASP A 298 9.22 -2.27 -20.38
CA ASP A 298 9.50 -0.82 -20.34
C ASP A 298 10.81 -0.42 -21.06
N GLY A 299 11.56 -1.41 -21.57
CA GLY A 299 12.88 -1.21 -22.15
C GLY A 299 14.00 -1.02 -21.13
N SER A 300 13.72 -1.21 -19.83
CA SER A 300 14.78 -1.32 -18.83
C SER A 300 15.40 -2.72 -18.84
N VAL A 301 16.63 -2.80 -18.34
CA VAL A 301 17.30 -4.09 -18.09
C VAL A 301 17.53 -4.23 -16.60
N ARG A 302 17.02 -5.32 -16.04
CA ARG A 302 17.06 -5.59 -14.59
C ARG A 302 17.45 -7.04 -14.32
N PHE A 303 17.77 -7.35 -13.06
CA PHE A 303 18.01 -8.72 -12.62
C PHE A 303 17.64 -8.87 -11.13
N PRO A 304 16.89 -9.91 -10.73
CA PRO A 304 16.47 -10.15 -9.35
C PRO A 304 17.45 -11.06 -8.61
N ILE A 305 17.81 -10.73 -7.36
CA ILE A 305 18.63 -11.57 -6.50
C ILE A 305 17.97 -11.75 -5.12
N THR A 306 17.85 -12.99 -4.67
CA THR A 306 17.39 -13.31 -3.32
C THR A 306 18.56 -13.65 -2.39
N ALA A 307 19.69 -14.08 -2.95
CA ALA A 307 20.94 -14.36 -2.23
C ALA A 307 22.10 -13.51 -2.83
N PRO A 308 22.41 -12.35 -2.21
CA PRO A 308 23.52 -11.48 -2.64
C PRO A 308 24.86 -12.19 -2.64
N ARG A 309 25.70 -11.93 -3.65
CA ARG A 309 27.00 -12.61 -3.84
C ARG A 309 28.00 -11.71 -4.58
N PRO A 310 29.33 -11.89 -4.42
CA PRO A 310 30.33 -10.90 -4.86
C PRO A 310 30.26 -10.46 -6.34
N ARG A 311 29.79 -11.33 -7.25
CA ARG A 311 29.64 -11.02 -8.68
C ARG A 311 28.19 -10.77 -9.11
N CYS A 312 27.27 -10.61 -8.16
CA CYS A 312 25.85 -10.49 -8.43
C CYS A 312 25.16 -9.52 -7.48
N GLY A 313 24.92 -8.30 -7.95
CA GLY A 313 24.21 -7.25 -7.21
C GLY A 313 24.95 -6.66 -5.99
N GLY A 314 26.18 -7.08 -5.74
CA GLY A 314 26.96 -6.66 -4.57
C GLY A 314 26.39 -7.24 -3.27
N LEU A 315 27.18 -7.20 -2.20
CA LEU A 315 26.70 -7.41 -0.83
C LEU A 315 26.20 -6.05 -0.28
N PRO A 316 25.24 -6.00 0.67
CA PRO A 316 24.71 -7.13 1.45
C PRO A 316 23.26 -7.53 1.15
N ASP A 317 22.49 -6.73 0.41
CA ASP A 317 21.03 -6.85 0.43
C ASP A 317 20.43 -7.52 -0.83
N PRO A 318 19.39 -8.36 -0.66
CA PRO A 318 18.61 -8.89 -1.79
C PRO A 318 17.79 -7.77 -2.45
N GLY A 319 17.37 -7.99 -3.70
CA GLY A 319 16.55 -7.03 -4.43
C GLY A 319 16.60 -7.21 -5.93
N VAL A 320 15.81 -6.39 -6.62
CA VAL A 320 15.87 -6.24 -8.07
C VAL A 320 16.84 -5.10 -8.40
N ARG A 321 17.93 -5.43 -9.09
CA ARG A 321 18.95 -4.48 -9.52
C ARG A 321 18.68 -4.05 -10.96
N SER A 322 19.13 -2.85 -11.32
CA SER A 322 18.86 -2.24 -12.63
C SER A 322 20.14 -1.75 -13.28
N PHE A 323 20.29 -2.05 -14.57
CA PHE A 323 21.29 -1.44 -15.46
C PHE A 323 20.74 -0.18 -16.16
N GLY A 324 19.54 0.27 -15.78
CA GLY A 324 18.87 1.42 -16.38
C GLY A 324 18.22 1.07 -17.72
N PHE A 325 18.28 2.00 -18.65
CA PHE A 325 17.65 1.94 -19.98
C PHE A 325 18.73 1.98 -21.07
N PRO A 326 19.42 0.85 -21.36
CA PRO A 326 20.41 0.78 -22.44
C PRO A 326 19.76 0.97 -23.81
N GLN A 327 20.57 1.21 -24.83
CA GLN A 327 20.06 1.40 -26.20
C GLN A 327 19.30 0.14 -26.67
N PRO A 328 18.08 0.25 -27.21
CA PRO A 328 17.27 -0.91 -27.59
C PRO A 328 17.93 -1.87 -28.60
N GLN A 329 18.87 -1.36 -29.41
CA GLN A 329 19.63 -2.13 -30.40
C GLN A 329 20.86 -2.85 -29.80
N GLN A 330 21.15 -2.66 -28.51
CA GLN A 330 22.28 -3.29 -27.84
C GLN A 330 21.98 -4.78 -27.57
N ALA A 331 22.63 -5.66 -28.33
CA ALA A 331 22.55 -7.11 -28.17
C ALA A 331 23.49 -7.62 -27.06
N ALA A 332 23.08 -7.44 -25.79
CA ALA A 332 23.93 -7.79 -24.64
C ALA A 332 23.20 -8.52 -23.50
N TYR A 333 21.87 -8.57 -23.52
CA TYR A 333 21.08 -9.02 -22.37
C TYR A 333 20.11 -10.14 -22.77
N GLY A 334 19.72 -10.96 -21.80
CA GLY A 334 18.63 -11.93 -21.98
C GLY A 334 17.26 -11.24 -21.96
N ALA A 335 16.21 -12.01 -21.69
CA ALA A 335 14.85 -11.48 -21.52
C ALA A 335 14.17 -12.14 -20.33
N TYR A 336 13.44 -11.37 -19.53
CA TYR A 336 12.46 -11.95 -18.62
C TYR A 336 11.12 -12.03 -19.34
N CYS A 337 10.53 -13.21 -19.36
CA CYS A 337 9.24 -13.46 -20.00
C CYS A 337 8.20 -13.81 -18.93
N TYR A 338 6.96 -13.40 -19.16
CA TYR A 338 5.81 -13.71 -18.32
C TYR A 338 4.79 -14.52 -19.12
N SER A 339 4.34 -15.63 -18.53
CA SER A 339 3.23 -16.45 -19.01
C SER A 339 2.20 -16.55 -17.90
N GLU A 340 0.95 -16.20 -18.20
CA GLU A 340 -0.18 -16.33 -17.27
C GLU A 340 -0.55 -17.78 -16.99
#